data_AF-A0A284QXU1-F1
#
_entry.id   AF-A0A284QXU1-F1
#
_cell.length_a   1.000
_cell.length_b   1.000
_cell.length_c   1.000
_cell.angle_alpha   90.00
_cell.angle_beta   90.00
_cell.angle_gamma   90.00
#
_symmetry.space_group_name_H-M   'P 1'
#
loop_
_entity.id
_entity.type
_entity.pdbx_description
1 polymer ?
#
loop_
_entity_poly.entity_id
_entity_poly.type
_entity_poly.pdbx_seq_one_letter_code
_entity_poly.pdbx_strand_id
1 'polypeptide(L)'
;MLLSLEDSSQGYKFHATNKIGTALWQYECVLWVNPQSEDSMPVTFTKIGRIPEDWDYSYLDYFLNSIPMCTPDTDRAREPRFTCRVWFREAIRTLHAAEMFVKCADVDALERDLVTKATAAEYMRRSIPLPRFLTTNAVDAEGWL
;
A
#
# COMPACT_ATOMS: atom_id res chain seq x y z
N MET A 1 3.02 0.35 3.52
CA MET A 1 4.34 0.70 2.96
C MET A 1 4.08 1.37 1.61
N LEU A 2 4.87 2.38 1.25
CA LEU A 2 4.83 3.01 -0.07
C LEU A 2 6.18 2.83 -0.76
N LEU A 3 6.15 2.75 -2.10
CA LEU A 3 7.33 2.67 -2.94
C LEU A 3 7.24 3.75 -4.02
N SER A 4 8.30 4.55 -4.14
CA SER A 4 8.58 5.31 -5.36
C SER A 4 9.51 4.45 -6.21
N LEU A 5 9.13 4.13 -7.44
CA LEU A 5 9.97 3.34 -8.34
C LEU A 5 10.63 4.27 -9.34
N GLU A 6 11.96 4.22 -9.43
CA GLU A 6 12.72 4.86 -10.50
C GLU A 6 12.69 3.97 -11.75
N ASP A 7 12.81 2.65 -11.54
CA ASP A 7 12.64 1.63 -12.56
C ASP A 7 12.07 0.32 -11.96
N SER A 8 12.09 -0.77 -12.73
CA SER A 8 11.58 -2.08 -12.30
C SER A 8 12.43 -2.80 -11.24
N SER A 9 13.62 -2.29 -10.96
CA SER A 9 14.66 -2.91 -10.13
C SER A 9 15.02 -2.08 -8.90
N GLN A 10 14.76 -0.77 -8.90
CA GLN A 10 15.08 0.09 -7.77
C GLN A 10 14.08 1.24 -7.55
N GLY A 11 14.15 1.78 -6.34
CA GLY A 11 13.33 2.89 -5.90
C GLY A 11 13.57 3.24 -4.45
N TYR A 12 12.61 3.91 -3.82
CA TYR A 12 12.66 4.30 -2.43
C TYR A 12 11.44 3.77 -1.67
N LYS A 13 11.71 3.20 -0.50
CA LYS A 13 10.71 2.68 0.42
C LYS A 13 10.44 3.69 1.52
N PHE A 14 9.15 3.96 1.70
CA PHE A 14 8.63 4.79 2.78
C PHE A 14 7.77 3.94 3.70
N HIS A 15 8.09 3.97 5.00
CA HIS A 15 7.42 3.11 5.96
C HIS A 15 7.46 3.70 7.38
N ALA A 16 6.38 3.54 8.13
CA ALA A 16 6.47 3.52 9.58
C ALA A 16 6.89 2.12 10.02
N THR A 17 8.00 2.02 10.74
CA THR A 17 8.57 0.78 11.26
C THR A 17 8.78 0.88 12.76
N ASN A 18 8.74 -0.25 13.45
CA ASN A 18 9.14 -0.35 14.85
C ASN A 18 10.14 -1.50 15.04
N LYS A 19 10.93 -1.81 13.99
CA LYS A 19 11.88 -2.93 13.95
C LYS A 19 11.25 -4.24 14.41
N ILE A 20 10.09 -4.58 13.85
CA ILE A 20 9.35 -5.83 14.17
C ILE A 20 9.01 -5.90 15.68
N GLY A 21 8.48 -4.80 16.23
CA GLY A 21 8.06 -4.73 17.63
C GLY A 21 9.18 -4.52 18.65
N THR A 22 10.44 -4.35 18.22
CA THR A 22 11.58 -4.21 19.13
C THR A 22 11.95 -2.75 19.46
N ALA A 23 11.36 -1.78 18.76
CA ALA A 23 11.63 -0.36 18.95
C ALA A 23 10.34 0.47 19.02
N LEU A 24 10.49 1.76 19.32
CA LEU A 24 9.40 2.73 19.11
C LEU A 24 9.13 2.88 17.60
N TRP A 25 7.90 3.27 17.27
CA TRP A 25 7.55 3.60 15.89
C TRP A 25 8.35 4.79 15.41
N GLN A 26 8.95 4.65 14.23
CA GLN A 26 9.71 5.67 13.55
C GLN A 26 9.44 5.60 12.06
N TYR A 27 9.55 6.75 11.42
CA TYR A 27 9.55 6.84 9.98
C TYR A 27 10.91 6.37 9.41
N GLU A 28 10.87 5.67 8.29
CA GLU A 28 12.04 5.36 7.47
C GLU A 28 11.79 5.69 5.99
N CYS A 29 12.78 6.32 5.38
CA CYS A 29 12.95 6.43 3.93
C CYS A 29 14.29 5.80 3.57
N VAL A 30 14.27 4.69 2.85
CA VAL A 30 15.49 3.94 2.49
C VAL A 30 15.45 3.51 1.04
N LEU A 31 16.63 3.41 0.42
CA LEU A 31 16.78 2.82 -0.90
C LEU A 31 16.19 1.40 -0.88
N TRP A 32 15.30 1.14 -1.82
CA TRP A 32 14.72 -0.16 -2.06
C TRP A 32 15.29 -0.70 -3.36
N VAL A 33 15.93 -1.85 -3.26
CA VAL A 33 16.34 -2.64 -4.41
C VAL A 33 15.42 -3.84 -4.46
N ASN A 34 14.91 -4.13 -5.66
CA ASN A 34 14.03 -5.27 -5.89
C ASN A 34 14.71 -6.54 -5.38
N PRO A 35 14.16 -7.20 -4.35
CA PRO A 35 14.83 -8.33 -3.73
C PRO A 35 14.87 -9.48 -4.74
N GLN A 36 16.08 -9.97 -5.02
CA GLN A 36 16.27 -11.10 -5.93
C GLN A 36 15.82 -12.44 -5.31
N SER A 37 15.54 -12.48 -4.00
CA SER A 37 15.06 -13.66 -3.29
C SER A 37 13.54 -13.60 -3.04
N GLU A 38 12.87 -14.75 -3.21
CA GLU A 38 11.43 -14.88 -3.02
C GLU A 38 10.98 -14.57 -1.58
N ASP A 39 11.83 -14.88 -0.58
CA ASP A 39 11.52 -14.70 0.85
C ASP A 39 11.40 -13.22 1.28
N SER A 40 11.89 -12.28 0.49
CA SER A 40 11.83 -10.83 0.77
C SER A 40 10.93 -10.07 -0.20
N MET A 41 10.27 -10.77 -1.13
CA MET A 41 9.43 -10.14 -2.15
C MET A 41 8.09 -9.67 -1.59
N PRO A 42 7.69 -8.41 -1.85
CA PRO A 42 6.33 -7.97 -1.58
C PRO A 42 5.30 -8.93 -2.18
N VAL A 43 4.19 -9.11 -1.46
CA VAL A 43 3.07 -9.98 -1.88
C VAL A 43 2.45 -9.48 -3.18
N THR A 44 2.28 -8.16 -3.28
CA THR A 44 1.70 -7.50 -4.44
C THR A 44 2.23 -6.07 -4.54
N PHE A 45 2.28 -5.54 -5.76
CA PHE A 45 2.52 -4.14 -6.06
C PHE A 45 1.27 -3.57 -6.70
N THR A 46 0.77 -2.46 -6.16
CA THR A 46 -0.36 -1.74 -6.76
C THR A 46 0.06 -0.30 -6.99
N LYS A 47 0.00 0.15 -8.24
CA LYS A 47 0.24 1.55 -8.60
C LYS A 47 -0.94 2.38 -8.11
N ILE A 48 -0.67 3.32 -7.22
CA ILE A 48 -1.66 4.22 -6.62
C ILE A 48 -1.55 5.67 -7.10
N GLY A 49 -0.50 5.99 -7.84
CA GLY A 49 -0.18 7.36 -8.22
C GLY A 49 0.98 7.46 -9.20
N ARG A 50 1.44 8.69 -9.43
CA ARG A 50 2.60 9.02 -10.27
C ARG A 50 3.31 10.24 -9.69
N ILE A 51 4.63 10.23 -9.71
CA ILE A 51 5.47 11.41 -9.44
C ILE A 51 5.74 12.09 -10.79
N PRO A 52 5.62 13.44 -10.89
CA PRO A 52 6.01 14.18 -12.10
C PRO A 52 7.45 13.85 -12.53
N GLU A 53 7.75 13.91 -13.84
CA GLU A 53 9.05 13.50 -14.39
C GLU A 53 10.23 14.34 -13.86
N ASP A 54 9.98 15.61 -13.54
CA ASP A 54 10.98 16.53 -13.01
C ASP A 54 11.19 16.41 -11.49
N TRP A 55 10.47 15.49 -10.84
CA TRP A 55 10.43 15.33 -9.39
C TRP A 55 11.02 13.99 -8.98
N ASP A 56 11.75 13.99 -7.87
CA ASP A 56 12.30 12.78 -7.28
C ASP A 56 11.53 12.36 -6.00
N TYR A 57 12.03 11.31 -5.37
CA TYR A 57 11.47 10.76 -4.14
C TYR A 57 11.49 11.75 -2.96
N SER A 58 12.35 12.78 -2.99
CA SER A 58 12.52 13.72 -1.88
C SER A 58 11.26 14.57 -1.66
N TYR A 59 10.48 14.82 -2.72
CA TYR A 59 9.18 15.47 -2.62
C TYR A 59 8.19 14.61 -1.83
N LEU A 60 8.15 13.29 -2.06
CA LEU A 60 7.33 12.40 -1.23
C LEU A 60 7.85 12.36 0.20
N ASP A 61 9.17 12.26 0.39
CA ASP A 61 9.80 12.22 1.70
C ASP A 61 9.42 13.44 2.56
N TYR A 62 9.41 14.63 1.96
CA TYR A 62 9.00 15.87 2.61
C TYR A 62 7.60 15.79 3.23
N PHE A 63 6.61 15.26 2.50
CA PHE A 63 5.25 15.09 3.03
C PHE A 63 5.19 13.94 4.04
N LEU A 64 5.80 12.81 3.73
CA LEU A 64 5.64 11.57 4.48
C LEU A 64 6.38 11.58 5.84
N ASN A 65 7.53 12.25 5.93
CA ASN A 65 8.29 12.40 7.17
C ASN A 65 7.57 13.30 8.20
N SER A 66 6.69 14.19 7.72
CA SER A 66 5.92 15.09 8.61
C SER A 66 4.76 14.40 9.35
N ILE A 67 4.41 13.17 8.95
CA ILE A 67 3.27 12.44 9.52
C ILE A 67 3.60 11.98 10.94
N PRO A 68 2.80 12.37 11.95
CA PRO A 68 3.01 11.92 13.33
C PRO A 68 2.90 10.40 13.49
N MET A 69 3.77 9.81 14.31
CA MET A 69 3.71 8.38 14.68
C MET A 69 2.64 8.11 15.76
N CYS A 70 1.41 8.60 15.54
CA CYS A 70 0.28 8.43 16.44
C CYS A 70 -1.00 8.13 15.66
N THR A 71 -1.99 7.53 16.31
CA THR A 71 -3.26 7.23 15.64
C THR A 71 -4.09 8.51 15.48
N PRO A 72 -4.45 8.92 14.25
CA PRO A 72 -5.37 10.02 14.01
C PRO A 72 -6.75 9.74 14.60
N ASP A 73 -7.48 10.77 15.00
CA ASP A 73 -8.80 10.59 15.64
C ASP A 73 -9.81 9.91 14.71
N THR A 74 -9.70 10.12 13.40
CA THR A 74 -10.52 9.45 12.37
C THR A 74 -10.34 7.93 12.36
N ASP A 75 -9.19 7.44 12.82
CA ASP A 75 -8.86 6.01 12.84
C ASP A 75 -8.95 5.41 14.24
N ARG A 76 -8.96 6.24 15.31
CA ARG A 76 -8.89 5.79 16.72
C ARG A 76 -9.97 4.79 17.12
N ALA A 77 -11.19 4.93 16.59
CA ALA A 77 -12.28 4.02 16.89
C ALA A 77 -12.06 2.61 16.30
N ARG A 78 -11.37 2.51 15.16
CA ARG A 78 -11.09 1.25 14.45
C ARG A 78 -9.72 0.67 14.80
N GLU A 79 -8.75 1.54 15.06
CA GLU A 79 -7.35 1.24 15.27
C GLU A 79 -6.89 1.84 16.61
N PRO A 80 -7.17 1.18 17.75
CA PRO A 80 -6.88 1.74 19.07
C PRO A 80 -5.37 1.93 19.34
N ARG A 81 -4.50 1.38 18.48
CA ARG A 81 -3.05 1.48 18.57
C ARG A 81 -2.48 1.90 17.21
N PHE A 82 -1.38 2.63 17.26
CA PHE A 82 -0.66 3.00 16.04
C PHE A 82 0.03 1.78 15.44
N THR A 83 -0.08 1.66 14.12
CA THR A 83 0.55 0.61 13.32
C THR A 83 1.05 1.19 12.00
N CYS A 84 1.88 0.44 11.29
CA CYS A 84 2.31 0.82 9.94
C CYS A 84 1.13 0.95 8.94
N ARG A 85 0.00 0.28 9.23
CA ARG A 85 -1.25 0.41 8.49
C ARG A 85 -1.93 1.75 8.75
N VAL A 86 -1.99 2.18 10.02
CA VAL A 86 -2.48 3.53 10.39
C VAL A 86 -1.65 4.60 9.69
N TRP A 87 -0.32 4.49 9.73
CA TRP A 87 0.56 5.41 9.01
C TRP A 87 0.29 5.41 7.50
N PHE A 88 0.13 4.24 6.89
CA PHE A 88 -0.15 4.13 5.45
C PHE A 88 -1.44 4.88 5.08
N ARG A 89 -2.51 4.72 5.86
CA ARG A 89 -3.77 5.43 5.62
C ARG A 89 -3.58 6.94 5.66
N GLU A 90 -2.84 7.43 6.66
CA GLU A 90 -2.55 8.85 6.81
C GLU A 90 -1.64 9.38 5.68
N ALA A 91 -0.69 8.57 5.22
CA ALA A 91 0.12 8.87 4.05
C ALA A 91 -0.73 9.06 2.80
N ILE A 92 -1.69 8.17 2.54
CA ILE A 92 -2.61 8.31 1.40
C ILE A 92 -3.44 9.60 1.52
N ARG A 93 -3.97 9.91 2.71
CA ARG A 93 -4.73 11.16 2.93
C ARG A 93 -3.88 12.39 2.71
N THR A 94 -2.65 12.39 3.23
CA THR A 94 -1.69 13.51 3.08
C THR A 94 -1.34 13.74 1.61
N LEU A 95 -1.03 12.67 0.87
CA LEU A 95 -0.71 12.74 -0.56
C LEU A 95 -1.94 13.10 -1.41
N HIS A 96 -3.13 12.66 -1.01
CA HIS A 96 -4.38 13.03 -1.66
C HIS A 96 -4.71 14.51 -1.45
N ALA A 97 -4.55 15.03 -0.23
CA ALA A 97 -4.77 16.43 0.10
C ALA A 97 -3.78 17.37 -0.61
N ALA A 98 -2.58 16.88 -0.92
CA ALA A 98 -1.64 17.60 -1.76
C ALA A 98 -2.09 17.67 -3.23
N GLU A 99 -3.00 16.79 -3.69
CA GLU A 99 -3.54 16.68 -5.06
C GLU A 99 -2.51 16.39 -6.18
N MET A 100 -1.23 16.24 -5.83
CA MET A 100 -0.12 16.12 -6.79
C MET A 100 0.27 14.69 -7.12
N PHE A 101 0.16 13.76 -6.16
CA PHE A 101 0.75 12.41 -6.29
C PHE A 101 -0.29 11.30 -6.44
N VAL A 102 -1.35 11.37 -5.63
CA VAL A 102 -2.36 10.33 -5.48
C VAL A 102 -3.74 10.98 -5.49
N LYS A 103 -4.69 10.37 -6.19
CA LYS A 103 -6.11 10.75 -6.12
C LYS A 103 -6.87 9.62 -5.46
N CYS A 104 -7.18 9.77 -4.18
CA CYS A 104 -7.85 8.73 -3.40
C CYS A 104 -8.88 9.37 -2.46
N ALA A 105 -10.13 9.44 -2.92
CA ALA A 105 -11.23 10.00 -2.14
C ALA A 105 -11.67 9.09 -0.97
N ASP A 106 -11.43 7.77 -1.07
CA ASP A 106 -11.79 6.80 -0.04
C ASP A 106 -10.61 5.85 0.24
N VAL A 107 -9.87 6.18 1.30
CA VAL A 107 -8.73 5.37 1.76
C VAL A 107 -9.16 4.01 2.30
N ASP A 108 -10.38 3.88 2.83
CA ASP A 108 -10.92 2.62 3.32
C ASP A 108 -11.22 1.67 2.17
N ALA A 109 -11.77 2.18 1.06
CA ALA A 109 -11.97 1.41 -0.15
C ALA A 109 -10.65 0.95 -0.77
N LEU A 110 -9.65 1.85 -0.82
CA LEU A 110 -8.32 1.51 -1.30
C LEU A 110 -7.69 0.40 -0.44
N GLU A 111 -7.73 0.52 0.89
CA GLU A 111 -7.17 -0.50 1.78
C GLU A 111 -7.84 -1.86 1.56
N ARG A 112 -9.18 -1.91 1.46
CA ARG A 112 -9.91 -3.15 1.20
C ARG A 112 -9.49 -3.80 -0.11
N ASP A 113 -9.38 -3.03 -1.20
CA ASP A 113 -8.93 -3.53 -2.50
C ASP A 113 -7.50 -4.09 -2.43
N LEU A 114 -6.58 -3.39 -1.76
CA LEU A 114 -5.21 -3.84 -1.57
C LEU A 114 -5.13 -5.14 -0.76
N VAL A 115 -5.94 -5.26 0.30
CA VAL A 115 -6.03 -6.50 1.08
C VAL A 115 -6.55 -7.65 0.22
N THR A 116 -7.62 -7.44 -0.54
CA THR A 116 -8.17 -8.46 -1.46
C THR A 116 -7.11 -8.92 -2.48
N LYS A 117 -6.39 -7.98 -3.11
CA LYS A 117 -5.32 -8.30 -4.06
C LYS A 117 -4.17 -9.07 -3.41
N ALA A 118 -3.73 -8.65 -2.22
CA ALA A 118 -2.67 -9.32 -1.49
C ALA A 118 -3.08 -10.75 -1.09
N THR A 119 -4.29 -10.93 -0.57
CA THR A 119 -4.85 -12.24 -0.22
C THR A 119 -4.91 -13.16 -1.44
N ALA A 120 -5.44 -12.69 -2.57
CA ALA A 120 -5.49 -13.47 -3.80
C ALA A 120 -4.08 -13.88 -4.29
N ALA A 121 -3.10 -12.98 -4.24
CA ALA A 121 -1.72 -13.25 -4.62
C ALA A 121 -1.05 -14.29 -3.68
N GLU A 122 -1.28 -14.22 -2.37
CA GLU A 122 -0.80 -15.23 -1.41
C GLU A 122 -1.36 -16.62 -1.71
N TYR A 123 -2.66 -16.73 -2.00
CA TYR A 123 -3.27 -18.02 -2.36
C TYR A 123 -2.68 -18.60 -3.64
N MET A 124 -2.41 -17.76 -4.64
CA MET A 124 -1.75 -18.20 -5.88
C MET A 124 -0.31 -18.66 -5.64
N ARG A 125 0.47 -17.93 -4.83
CA ARG A 125 1.86 -18.29 -4.50
C ARG A 125 1.97 -19.61 -3.74
N ARG A 126 1.05 -19.89 -2.83
CA ARG A 126 1.12 -21.07 -1.95
C ARG A 126 0.63 -22.37 -2.61
N SER A 127 0.21 -22.35 -3.89
CA SER A 127 -0.39 -23.51 -4.56
C SER A 127 -1.49 -24.20 -3.74
N ILE A 128 -2.21 -23.43 -2.92
CA ILE A 128 -3.36 -23.96 -2.17
C ILE A 128 -4.49 -24.06 -3.19
N PRO A 129 -5.09 -25.25 -3.40
CA PRO A 129 -6.23 -25.36 -4.30
C PRO A 129 -7.31 -24.38 -3.83
N LEU A 130 -7.64 -23.40 -4.67
CA LEU A 130 -8.79 -22.55 -4.41
C LEU A 130 -9.99 -23.48 -4.16
N PRO A 131 -10.74 -23.32 -3.05
CA PRO A 131 -11.99 -24.05 -2.89
C PRO A 131 -12.81 -23.78 -4.14
N ARG A 132 -13.22 -24.85 -4.84
CA ARG A 132 -13.93 -24.83 -6.12
C ARG A 132 -15.30 -24.12 -6.09
N PHE A 133 -15.64 -23.47 -5.00
CA PHE A 133 -16.89 -22.75 -4.78
C PHE A 133 -16.59 -21.26 -4.73
N LEU A 134 -16.51 -20.63 -5.90
CA LEU A 134 -16.91 -19.25 -6.20
C LEU A 134 -16.61 -18.93 -7.69
N THR A 135 -16.81 -19.89 -8.59
CA THR A 135 -17.23 -19.53 -9.96
C THR A 135 -18.73 -19.31 -9.88
N THR A 136 -19.15 -18.07 -9.63
CA THR A 136 -20.44 -17.69 -10.19
C THR A 136 -20.19 -17.64 -11.69
N ASN A 137 -20.64 -18.68 -12.39
CA ASN A 137 -20.90 -18.55 -13.80
C ASN A 137 -21.89 -17.40 -13.90
N ALA A 138 -21.43 -16.22 -14.31
CA ALA A 138 -22.30 -15.27 -14.98
C ALA A 138 -22.70 -15.97 -16.27
N VAL A 139 -23.78 -16.74 -16.17
CA VAL A 139 -24.46 -17.35 -17.29
C VAL A 139 -24.91 -16.19 -18.16
N ASP A 140 -24.51 -16.28 -19.42
CA ASP A 140 -25.02 -15.59 -20.59
C ASP A 140 -26.36 -14.88 -20.36
N ALA A 141 -26.32 -13.55 -20.35
CA ALA A 141 -27.49 -12.76 -20.73
C ALA A 141 -27.34 -12.47 -22.23
N GLU A 142 -27.86 -13.38 -23.03
CA GLU A 142 -28.21 -13.14 -24.43
C GLU A 142 -28.98 -11.82 -24.56
N GLY A 143 -28.65 -11.06 -25.60
CA GLY A 143 -29.20 -9.73 -25.83
C GLY A 143 -30.69 -9.71 -26.16
N TRP A 144 -31.29 -8.54 -25.97
CA TRP A 144 -32.37 -7.99 -26.80
C TRP A 144 -32.32 -6.46 -26.72
N LEU A 145 -32.22 -5.84 -27.91
CA LEU A 145 -32.39 -4.43 -28.30
C LEU A 145 -31.40 -3.38 -27.78
#